data_AF-A0A7C6LS48-F1
#
_entry.id   AF-A0A7C6LS48-F1
#
_cell.length_a   1.000
_cell.length_b   1.000
_cell.length_c   1.000
_cell.angle_alpha   90.00
_cell.angle_beta   90.00
_cell.angle_gamma   90.00
#
_symmetry.space_group_name_H-M   'P 1'
#
loop_
_entity.id
_entity.type
_entity.pdbx_description
1 polymer ?
#
loop_
_entity_poly.entity_id
_entity_poly.type
_entity_poly.pdbx_seq_one_letter_code
_entity_poly.pdbx_strand_id
1 'polypeptide(L)'
;MTWLMLAILILTILMLLIGTLSIPLGFLLIALSVGALVYIVFRTLYIHYYAFKRLQRLGGTWAGYLRHVSGLSARTGNSCFIFLNKDKNLVVDDRQNQITIKNDKILRIAVMEAAIITKINDREIADLMGMEAHPALHAMRSWLVRNPGAKRQFMMLLYIDGYYNEDAQLNNELVFFSDLEGKGHIKELLRQPAIAVKALYVPKGTKIEELFPGHGQESNRRKIRIVPETNKIMKSKDGSDGNTTSFTPL
;
A
#
# COMPACT_ATOMS: atom_id res chain seq x y z
N MET A 1 7.96 17.22 -3.80
CA MET A 1 8.28 18.25 -2.79
C MET A 1 9.78 18.39 -2.54
N THR A 2 10.54 17.31 -2.29
CA THR A 2 12.00 17.38 -2.13
C THR A 2 12.72 18.03 -3.32
N TRP A 3 12.42 17.61 -4.55
CA TRP A 3 12.97 18.20 -5.78
C TRP A 3 12.67 19.68 -5.94
N LEU A 4 11.47 20.11 -5.52
CA LEU A 4 11.06 21.51 -5.60
C LEU A 4 11.84 22.36 -4.59
N MET A 5 12.03 21.87 -3.36
CA MET A 5 12.84 22.57 -2.35
C MET A 5 14.32 22.66 -2.76
N LEU A 6 14.83 21.61 -3.40
CA LEU A 6 16.19 21.59 -3.92
C LEU A 6 16.35 22.59 -5.09
N ALA A 7 15.37 22.66 -5.99
CA ALA A 7 15.36 23.65 -7.07
C ALA A 7 15.29 25.09 -6.52
N ILE A 8 14.45 25.36 -5.51
CA ILE A 8 14.40 26.66 -4.84
C ILE A 8 15.74 27.01 -4.21
N LEU A 9 16.40 26.06 -3.52
CA LEU A 9 17.71 26.27 -2.92
C LEU A 9 18.77 26.65 -3.98
N ILE A 10 18.85 25.87 -5.08
CA ILE A 10 19.77 26.14 -6.19
C ILE A 10 19.50 27.52 -6.79
N LEU A 11 18.23 27.84 -7.06
CA LEU A 11 17.83 29.12 -7.65
C LEU A 11 18.17 30.29 -6.73
N THR A 12 17.98 30.13 -5.43
CA THR A 12 18.30 31.16 -4.43
C THR A 12 19.81 31.44 -4.37
N ILE A 13 20.63 30.39 -4.41
CA ILE A 13 22.10 30.51 -4.47
C ILE A 13 22.53 31.20 -5.76
N LEU A 14 21.94 30.84 -6.90
CA LEU A 14 22.23 31.46 -8.19
C LEU A 14 21.87 32.97 -8.20
N MET A 15 20.72 33.34 -7.64
CA MET A 15 20.31 34.75 -7.57
C MET A 15 21.18 35.59 -6.64
N LEU A 16 21.73 34.99 -5.57
CA LEU A 16 22.76 35.64 -4.74
C LEU A 16 24.07 35.85 -5.50
N LEU A 17 24.51 34.86 -6.30
CA LEU A 17 25.73 34.94 -7.10
C LEU A 17 25.66 36.00 -8.20
N ILE A 18 24.50 36.15 -8.85
CA ILE A 18 24.27 37.15 -9.91
C ILE A 18 23.99 38.55 -9.31
N GLY A 19 23.79 38.64 -7.98
CA GLY A 19 23.54 39.89 -7.28
C GLY A 19 22.12 40.44 -7.44
N THR A 20 21.17 39.64 -7.94
CA THR A 20 19.77 40.06 -8.12
C THR A 20 18.95 39.95 -6.85
N LEU A 21 19.42 39.19 -5.86
CA LEU A 21 18.75 38.99 -4.58
C LEU A 21 19.50 39.70 -3.46
N SER A 22 18.77 40.38 -2.56
CA SER A 22 19.39 40.98 -1.39
C SER A 22 19.96 39.89 -0.48
N ILE A 23 21.17 40.16 0.04
CA ILE A 23 21.88 39.27 0.98
C ILE A 23 20.98 38.79 2.14
N PRO A 24 20.27 39.66 2.88
CA PRO A 24 19.43 39.20 4.00
C PRO A 24 18.29 38.27 3.56
N LEU A 25 17.68 38.53 2.41
CA LEU A 25 16.57 37.74 1.90
C LEU A 25 17.05 36.37 1.36
N GLY A 26 18.23 36.33 0.74
CA GLY A 26 18.85 35.09 0.31
C GLY A 26 19.23 34.17 1.48
N PHE A 27 19.81 34.72 2.56
CA PHE A 27 20.08 33.92 3.76
C PHE A 27 18.82 33.34 4.39
N LEU A 28 17.73 34.11 4.44
CA LEU A 28 16.45 33.65 4.97
C LEU A 28 15.86 32.50 4.15
N LEU A 29 15.89 32.61 2.81
CA LEU A 29 15.40 31.57 1.91
C LEU A 29 16.25 30.29 1.98
N ILE A 30 17.56 30.42 2.12
CA ILE A 30 18.46 29.28 2.34
C ILE A 30 18.13 28.59 3.66
N ALA A 31 18.00 29.36 4.75
CA ALA A 31 17.68 28.80 6.07
C ALA A 31 16.35 28.04 6.06
N LEU A 32 15.30 28.60 5.44
CA LEU A 32 14.01 27.94 5.30
C LEU A 32 14.09 26.67 4.44
N SER A 33 14.79 26.72 3.32
CA SER A 33 14.93 25.58 2.40
C SER A 33 15.72 24.44 3.04
N VAL A 34 16.83 24.75 3.70
CA VAL A 34 17.65 23.77 4.43
C VAL A 34 16.86 23.20 5.61
N GLY A 35 16.19 24.04 6.40
CA GLY A 35 15.35 23.58 7.51
C GLY A 35 14.23 22.64 7.05
N ALA A 36 13.56 22.96 5.95
CA ALA A 36 12.55 22.10 5.35
C ALA A 36 13.12 20.76 4.85
N LEU A 37 14.28 20.78 4.19
CA LEU A 37 14.97 19.57 3.74
C LEU A 37 15.37 18.67 4.91
N VAL A 38 15.98 19.25 5.94
CA VAL A 38 16.36 18.54 7.18
C VAL A 38 15.13 17.92 7.82
N TYR A 39 14.03 18.67 7.96
CA TYR A 39 12.78 18.15 8.51
C TYR A 39 12.23 16.97 7.70
N ILE A 40 12.21 17.05 6.36
CA ILE A 40 11.74 15.97 5.49
C ILE A 40 12.60 14.71 5.67
N VAL A 41 13.92 14.87 5.74
CA VAL A 41 14.86 13.75 5.95
C VAL A 41 14.65 13.12 7.30
N PHE A 42 14.64 13.91 8.39
CA PHE A 42 14.39 13.40 9.74
C PHE A 42 13.04 12.70 9.86
N ARG A 43 11.97 13.28 9.31
CA ARG A 43 10.64 12.65 9.28
C ARG A 43 10.69 11.31 8.56
N THR A 44 11.38 11.24 7.43
CA THR A 44 11.50 10.01 6.65
C THR A 44 12.30 8.95 7.41
N LEU A 45 13.46 9.31 7.97
CA LEU A 45 14.26 8.42 8.82
C LEU A 45 13.48 7.92 10.03
N TYR A 46 12.73 8.79 10.69
CA TYR A 46 11.89 8.43 11.83
C TYR A 46 10.81 7.41 11.45
N ILE A 47 10.16 7.57 10.29
CA ILE A 47 9.17 6.60 9.78
C ILE A 47 9.82 5.22 9.58
N HIS A 48 10.99 5.17 8.94
CA HIS A 48 11.71 3.91 8.70
C HIS A 48 12.19 3.27 10.01
N TYR A 49 12.79 4.08 10.90
CA TYR A 49 13.26 3.61 12.20
C TYR A 49 12.11 3.05 13.04
N TYR A 50 10.97 3.76 13.08
CA TYR A 50 9.78 3.29 13.77
C TYR A 50 9.28 1.96 13.19
N ALA A 51 9.13 1.88 11.87
CA ALA A 51 8.69 0.66 11.19
C ALA A 51 9.63 -0.52 11.49
N PHE A 52 10.94 -0.31 11.40
CA PHE A 52 11.95 -1.32 11.67
C PHE A 52 11.89 -1.82 13.11
N LYS A 53 11.90 -0.90 14.09
CA LYS A 53 11.85 -1.26 15.52
C LYS A 53 10.54 -1.98 15.88
N ARG A 54 9.42 -1.57 15.27
CA ARG A 54 8.12 -2.22 15.49
C ARG A 54 8.08 -3.60 14.85
N LEU A 55 8.61 -3.75 13.64
CA LEU A 55 8.71 -5.03 12.95
C LEU A 55 9.55 -6.04 13.74
N GLN A 56 10.69 -5.61 14.29
CA GLN A 56 11.53 -6.45 15.16
C GLN A 56 10.78 -6.94 16.40
N ARG A 57 10.03 -6.06 17.08
CA ARG A 57 9.21 -6.43 18.24
C ARG A 57 8.11 -7.44 17.91
N LEU A 58 7.52 -7.31 16.72
CA LEU A 58 6.47 -8.22 16.24
C LEU A 58 7.03 -9.53 15.64
N GLY A 59 8.36 -9.65 15.50
CA GLY A 59 9.00 -10.76 14.79
C GLY A 59 8.50 -10.91 13.35
N GLY A 60 8.07 -9.81 12.74
CA GLY A 60 7.37 -9.82 11.46
C GLY A 60 8.28 -9.93 10.24
N THR A 61 7.70 -10.25 9.09
CA THR A 61 8.44 -10.42 7.82
C THR A 61 8.24 -9.28 6.83
N TRP A 62 7.28 -8.38 7.07
CA TRP A 62 7.01 -7.26 6.18
C TRP A 62 6.41 -6.07 6.94
N ALA A 63 6.73 -4.86 6.48
CA ALA A 63 6.18 -3.60 6.95
C ALA A 63 5.86 -2.69 5.77
N GLY A 64 4.74 -1.98 5.83
CA GLY A 64 4.33 -0.99 4.82
C GLY A 64 3.68 0.22 5.48
N TYR A 65 3.87 1.39 4.87
CA TYR A 65 3.25 2.63 5.33
C TYR A 65 2.19 3.07 4.33
N LEU A 66 0.92 3.06 4.76
CA LEU A 66 -0.25 3.24 3.90
C LEU A 66 -1.23 4.23 4.53
N ARG A 67 -2.09 4.83 3.71
CA ARG A 67 -3.16 5.70 4.19
C ARG A 67 -4.44 4.90 4.32
N HIS A 68 -5.02 4.86 5.52
CA HIS A 68 -6.33 4.26 5.74
C HIS A 68 -7.40 5.13 5.07
N VAL A 69 -8.30 4.49 4.31
CA VAL A 69 -9.37 5.19 3.58
C VAL A 69 -10.72 4.91 4.19
N SER A 70 -11.03 3.65 4.51
CA SER A 70 -12.30 3.25 5.13
C SER A 70 -12.19 1.82 5.70
N GLY A 71 -13.10 1.45 6.59
CA GLY A 71 -13.27 0.05 7.02
C GLY A 71 -12.64 -0.38 8.35
N LEU A 72 -11.90 0.48 9.05
CA LEU A 72 -11.28 0.10 10.34
C LEU A 72 -11.56 1.08 11.46
N SER A 73 -11.65 2.37 11.16
CA SER A 73 -11.96 3.40 12.15
C SER A 73 -12.69 4.57 11.48
N ALA A 74 -13.32 5.43 12.29
CA ALA A 74 -13.97 6.65 11.83
C ALA A 74 -12.98 7.69 11.23
N ARG A 75 -11.68 7.58 11.52
CA ARG A 75 -10.66 8.55 11.09
C ARG A 75 -10.08 8.21 9.72
N THR A 76 -10.91 8.39 8.70
CA THR A 76 -10.51 8.26 7.29
C THR A 76 -9.40 9.24 6.91
N GLY A 77 -8.40 8.79 6.14
CA GLY A 77 -7.31 9.61 5.62
C GLY A 77 -6.05 9.67 6.50
N ASN A 78 -6.04 9.04 7.68
CA ASN A 78 -4.84 8.94 8.50
C ASN A 78 -3.84 7.94 7.92
N SER A 79 -2.56 8.25 8.06
CA SER A 79 -1.50 7.32 7.66
C SER A 79 -1.23 6.33 8.79
N CYS A 80 -1.19 5.05 8.45
CA CYS A 80 -0.99 3.93 9.35
C CYS A 80 0.16 3.03 8.85
N PHE A 81 0.79 2.33 9.79
CA PHE A 81 1.72 1.26 9.48
C PHE A 81 0.96 -0.06 9.44
N ILE A 82 1.27 -0.89 8.46
CA ILE A 82 0.78 -2.26 8.38
C ILE A 82 1.98 -3.18 8.49
N PHE A 83 1.89 -4.18 9.34
CA PHE A 83 2.93 -5.19 9.54
C PHE A 83 2.36 -6.57 9.31
N LEU A 84 3.18 -7.47 8.78
CA LEU A 84 2.91 -8.90 8.77
C LEU A 84 3.71 -9.53 9.92
N ASN A 85 3.05 -9.96 10.98
CA ASN A 85 3.71 -10.52 12.16
C ASN A 85 4.27 -11.94 11.88
N LYS A 86 4.95 -12.53 12.88
CA LYS A 86 5.50 -13.89 12.80
C LYS A 86 4.44 -14.93 12.42
N ASP A 87 3.25 -14.80 13.02
CA ASP A 87 2.10 -15.69 12.82
C ASP A 87 1.30 -15.40 11.53
N LYS A 88 1.84 -14.52 10.67
CA LYS A 88 1.23 -14.09 9.40
C LYS A 88 -0.07 -13.32 9.53
N ASN A 89 -0.39 -12.82 10.72
CA ASN A 89 -1.47 -11.87 10.95
C ASN A 89 -1.07 -10.47 10.48
N LEU A 90 -2.04 -9.71 9.97
CA LEU A 90 -1.86 -8.30 9.62
C LEU A 90 -2.10 -7.44 10.85
N VAL A 91 -1.11 -6.62 11.21
CA VAL A 91 -1.19 -5.68 12.31
C VAL A 91 -1.23 -4.28 11.73
N VAL A 92 -2.33 -3.57 11.95
CA VAL A 92 -2.51 -2.17 11.58
C VAL A 92 -2.24 -1.32 12.81
N ASP A 93 -1.29 -0.39 12.71
CA ASP A 93 -0.84 0.48 13.79
C ASP A 93 -0.93 1.94 13.32
N ASP A 94 -1.88 2.70 13.86
CA ASP A 94 -2.04 4.13 13.59
C ASP A 94 -1.27 5.02 14.58
N ARG A 95 -0.38 4.41 15.39
CA ARG A 95 0.37 4.97 16.53
C ARG A 95 -0.43 5.25 17.79
N GLN A 96 -1.76 5.31 17.72
CA GLN A 96 -2.63 5.49 18.88
C GLN A 96 -3.28 4.16 19.27
N ASN A 97 -3.77 3.44 18.26
CA ASN A 97 -4.45 2.17 18.33
C ASN A 97 -3.73 1.14 17.46
N GLN A 98 -3.79 -0.10 17.93
CA GLN A 98 -3.27 -1.25 17.22
C GLN A 98 -4.40 -2.25 17.01
N ILE A 99 -4.61 -2.64 15.76
CA ILE A 99 -5.61 -3.61 15.35
C ILE A 99 -4.87 -4.81 14.76
N THR A 100 -5.16 -6.01 15.27
CA THR A 100 -4.64 -7.25 14.70
C THR A 100 -5.74 -7.97 13.94
N ILE A 101 -5.57 -8.12 12.64
CA ILE A 101 -6.42 -8.89 11.74
C ILE A 101 -5.76 -10.24 11.56
N LYS A 102 -6.40 -11.29 12.07
CA LYS A 102 -5.87 -12.64 11.97
C LYS A 102 -5.90 -13.13 10.51
N ASN A 103 -4.89 -13.90 10.11
CA ASN A 103 -4.76 -14.33 8.73
C ASN A 103 -5.92 -15.22 8.28
N ASP A 104 -6.43 -16.09 9.14
CA ASP A 104 -7.60 -16.95 8.89
C ASP A 104 -8.86 -16.15 8.56
N LYS A 105 -9.01 -14.97 9.18
CA LYS A 105 -10.12 -14.04 8.92
C LYS A 105 -9.99 -13.25 7.62
N ILE A 106 -8.81 -13.20 7.00
CA ILE A 106 -8.65 -12.55 5.71
C ILE A 106 -9.17 -13.51 4.63
N LEU A 107 -10.24 -13.10 3.93
CA LEU A 107 -10.82 -13.87 2.83
C LEU A 107 -10.11 -13.58 1.52
N ARG A 108 -9.93 -12.29 1.19
CA ARG A 108 -9.29 -11.86 -0.05
C ARG A 108 -8.59 -10.52 0.09
N ILE A 109 -7.46 -10.37 -0.60
CA ILE A 109 -6.76 -9.08 -0.75
C ILE A 109 -6.76 -8.73 -2.23
N ALA A 110 -7.18 -7.54 -2.62
CA ALA A 110 -6.98 -7.06 -3.98
C ALA A 110 -6.11 -5.81 -3.98
N VAL A 111 -5.14 -5.76 -4.87
CA VAL A 111 -4.27 -4.61 -5.06
C VAL A 111 -4.37 -4.18 -6.50
N MET A 112 -4.84 -2.95 -6.71
CA MET A 112 -5.04 -2.39 -8.04
C MET A 112 -4.76 -0.90 -8.08
N GLU A 113 -4.57 -0.37 -9.29
CA GLU A 113 -4.46 1.07 -9.48
C GLU A 113 -5.79 1.76 -9.11
N ALA A 114 -5.72 2.79 -8.28
CA ALA A 114 -6.91 3.48 -7.80
C ALA A 114 -7.72 4.16 -8.93
N ALA A 115 -7.08 4.50 -10.05
CA ALA A 115 -7.78 4.99 -11.23
C ALA A 115 -8.74 3.94 -11.83
N ILE A 116 -8.40 2.65 -11.77
CA ILE A 116 -9.26 1.57 -12.26
C ILE A 116 -10.53 1.51 -11.40
N ILE A 117 -10.37 1.58 -10.08
CA ILE A 117 -11.47 1.59 -9.10
C ILE A 117 -12.50 2.68 -9.40
N THR A 118 -12.06 3.86 -9.85
CA THR A 118 -12.99 4.94 -10.20
C THR A 118 -13.78 4.72 -11.49
N LYS A 119 -13.40 3.74 -12.32
CA LYS A 119 -14.00 3.49 -13.64
C LYS A 119 -14.86 2.22 -13.69
N ILE A 120 -14.53 1.21 -12.88
CA ILE A 120 -15.31 -0.03 -12.77
C ILE A 120 -16.52 0.17 -11.86
N ASN A 121 -17.55 -0.66 -11.97
CA ASN A 121 -18.76 -0.59 -11.14
C ASN A 121 -18.59 -1.28 -9.79
N ASP A 122 -19.42 -0.94 -8.80
CA ASP A 122 -19.32 -1.54 -7.46
C ASP A 122 -19.56 -3.05 -7.49
N ARG A 123 -20.44 -3.51 -8.39
CA ARG A 123 -20.68 -4.92 -8.66
C ARG A 123 -19.44 -5.63 -9.21
N GLU A 124 -18.73 -5.01 -10.13
CA GLU A 124 -17.49 -5.56 -10.70
C GLU A 124 -16.38 -5.66 -9.65
N ILE A 125 -16.28 -4.67 -8.75
CA ILE A 125 -15.36 -4.73 -7.61
C ILE A 125 -15.77 -5.85 -6.65
N ALA A 126 -17.07 -5.99 -6.40
CA ALA A 126 -17.60 -7.05 -5.55
C ALA A 126 -17.31 -8.45 -6.12
N ASP A 127 -17.50 -8.63 -7.43
CA ASP A 127 -17.15 -9.87 -8.14
C ASP A 127 -15.64 -10.17 -8.05
N LEU A 128 -14.77 -9.17 -8.21
CA LEU A 128 -13.31 -9.34 -8.03
C LEU A 128 -12.96 -9.74 -6.61
N MET A 129 -13.69 -9.25 -5.61
CA MET A 129 -13.49 -9.57 -4.20
C MET A 129 -14.22 -10.86 -3.78
N GLY A 130 -15.10 -11.42 -4.62
CA GLY A 130 -15.89 -12.60 -4.32
C GLY A 130 -16.96 -12.35 -3.24
N MET A 131 -17.56 -11.16 -3.25
CA MET A 131 -18.51 -10.69 -2.24
C MET A 131 -19.71 -10.02 -2.90
N GLU A 132 -20.75 -9.71 -2.12
CA GLU A 132 -21.85 -8.86 -2.57
C GLU A 132 -21.48 -7.37 -2.56
N ALA A 133 -22.21 -6.57 -3.33
CA ALA A 133 -21.95 -5.13 -3.41
C ALA A 133 -22.10 -4.47 -2.02
N HIS A 134 -21.03 -3.81 -1.56
CA HIS A 134 -20.95 -3.29 -0.20
C HIS A 134 -20.92 -1.75 -0.19
N PRO A 135 -21.64 -1.07 0.72
CA PRO A 135 -21.71 0.40 0.79
C PRO A 135 -20.35 1.08 1.02
N ALA A 136 -19.38 0.37 1.61
CA ALA A 136 -18.03 0.90 1.81
C ALA A 136 -17.29 1.24 0.50
N LEU A 137 -17.69 0.64 -0.62
CA LEU A 137 -17.15 0.97 -1.95
C LEU A 137 -17.48 2.42 -2.35
N HIS A 138 -18.68 2.89 -2.01
CA HIS A 138 -19.10 4.26 -2.28
C HIS A 138 -18.22 5.26 -1.52
N ALA A 139 -17.98 5.01 -0.22
CA ALA A 139 -17.13 5.87 0.62
C ALA A 139 -15.70 5.98 0.07
N MET A 140 -15.13 4.86 -0.39
CA MET A 140 -13.82 4.83 -1.05
C MET A 140 -13.81 5.68 -2.34
N ARG A 141 -14.82 5.57 -3.20
CA ARG A 141 -14.92 6.39 -4.42
C ARG A 141 -14.99 7.88 -4.09
N SER A 142 -15.84 8.26 -3.13
CA SER A 142 -15.95 9.66 -2.70
C SER A 142 -14.60 10.19 -2.18
N TRP A 143 -13.84 9.37 -1.45
CA TRP A 143 -12.49 9.72 -1.01
C TRP A 143 -11.51 9.89 -2.18
N LEU A 144 -11.55 9.01 -3.19
CA LEU A 144 -10.72 9.11 -4.39
C LEU A 144 -11.03 10.35 -5.25
N VAL A 145 -12.29 10.79 -5.29
CA VAL A 145 -12.68 12.04 -5.95
C VAL A 145 -12.05 13.23 -5.24
N ARG A 146 -12.07 13.25 -3.91
CA ARG A 146 -11.44 14.31 -3.10
C ARG A 146 -9.90 14.28 -3.12
N ASN A 147 -9.30 13.13 -3.44
CA ASN A 147 -7.85 12.93 -3.43
C ASN A 147 -7.34 12.50 -4.82
N PRO A 148 -7.29 13.40 -5.80
CA PRO A 148 -6.91 13.05 -7.18
C PRO A 148 -5.48 12.49 -7.29
N GLY A 149 -4.57 12.89 -6.38
CA GLY A 149 -3.22 12.34 -6.30
C GLY A 149 -3.18 10.83 -6.00
N ALA A 150 -4.20 10.30 -5.31
CA ALA A 150 -4.30 8.88 -4.99
C ALA A 150 -4.61 8.02 -6.22
N LYS A 151 -5.27 8.58 -7.25
CA LYS A 151 -5.71 7.83 -8.44
C LYS A 151 -4.56 7.16 -9.18
N ARG A 152 -3.37 7.77 -9.18
CA ARG A 152 -2.16 7.23 -9.84
C ARG A 152 -1.41 6.18 -9.00
N GLN A 153 -1.88 5.92 -7.78
CA GLN A 153 -1.23 5.01 -6.84
C GLN A 153 -2.01 3.71 -6.68
N PHE A 154 -1.35 2.73 -6.06
CA PHE A 154 -2.01 1.48 -5.71
C PHE A 154 -2.95 1.68 -4.52
N MET A 155 -4.05 0.95 -4.57
CA MET A 155 -4.98 0.80 -3.47
C MET A 155 -5.09 -0.68 -3.14
N MET A 156 -5.05 -0.98 -1.85
CA MET A 156 -5.23 -2.32 -1.30
C MET A 156 -6.62 -2.39 -0.68
N LEU A 157 -7.40 -3.36 -1.15
CA LEU A 157 -8.70 -3.74 -0.65
C LEU A 157 -8.53 -5.04 0.13
N LEU A 158 -9.09 -5.10 1.32
CA LEU A 158 -9.01 -6.25 2.19
C LEU A 158 -10.42 -6.66 2.58
N TYR A 159 -10.80 -7.89 2.24
CA TYR A 159 -12.07 -8.50 2.64
C TYR A 159 -11.83 -9.45 3.81
N ILE A 160 -12.55 -9.23 4.91
CA ILE A 160 -12.34 -9.84 6.22
C ILE A 160 -13.67 -10.43 6.69
N ASP A 161 -13.62 -11.67 7.13
CA ASP A 161 -14.75 -12.37 7.74
C ASP A 161 -14.99 -11.91 9.19
N GLY A 162 -16.20 -11.41 9.46
CA GLY A 162 -16.70 -11.18 10.82
C GLY A 162 -15.92 -10.14 11.64
N TYR A 163 -15.38 -9.10 10.99
CA TYR A 163 -14.74 -7.99 11.68
C TYR A 163 -15.78 -6.98 12.16
N TYR A 164 -16.15 -7.07 13.44
CA TYR A 164 -17.03 -6.13 14.12
C TYR A 164 -16.19 -5.08 14.83
N ASN A 165 -16.41 -3.80 14.49
CA ASN A 165 -15.88 -2.69 15.27
C ASN A 165 -17.06 -1.86 15.81
N GLU A 166 -17.21 -1.81 17.13
CA GLU A 166 -18.32 -1.13 17.81
C GLU A 166 -18.36 0.39 17.53
N ASP A 167 -17.21 1.00 17.21
CA ASP A 167 -17.10 2.43 16.87
C ASP A 167 -17.39 2.75 15.40
N ALA A 168 -17.46 1.73 14.53
CA ALA A 168 -17.79 1.91 13.13
C ALA A 168 -19.23 1.49 12.89
N GLN A 169 -20.11 2.45 12.58
CA GLN A 169 -21.53 2.23 12.27
C GLN A 169 -21.80 1.32 11.04
N LEU A 170 -20.76 0.70 10.45
CA LEU A 170 -20.87 -0.29 9.39
C LEU A 170 -20.07 -1.53 9.78
N ASN A 171 -20.68 -2.71 9.62
CA ASN A 171 -19.97 -3.99 9.54
C ASN A 171 -18.88 -3.84 8.48
N ASN A 172 -17.63 -3.68 8.91
CA ASN A 172 -16.54 -3.40 7.99
C ASN A 172 -15.83 -4.70 7.65
N GLU A 173 -16.52 -5.52 6.89
CA GLU A 173 -15.90 -6.66 6.22
C GLU A 173 -14.90 -6.18 5.15
N LEU A 174 -14.98 -4.91 4.73
CA LEU A 174 -14.09 -4.31 3.73
C LEU A 174 -13.26 -3.16 4.28
N VAL A 175 -11.96 -3.28 4.12
CA VAL A 175 -10.97 -2.28 4.48
C VAL A 175 -10.21 -1.79 3.26
N PHE A 176 -9.98 -0.48 3.21
CA PHE A 176 -9.32 0.18 2.09
C PHE A 176 -8.09 0.94 2.56
N PHE A 177 -6.97 0.72 1.87
CA PHE A 177 -5.72 1.42 2.09
C PHE A 177 -5.17 1.97 0.78
N SER A 178 -4.64 3.19 0.79
CA SER A 178 -4.02 3.83 -0.36
C SER A 178 -2.52 4.01 -0.13
N ASP A 179 -1.71 3.64 -1.12
CA ASP A 179 -0.27 3.91 -1.16
C ASP A 179 0.01 5.32 -1.72
N LEU A 180 -0.65 6.33 -1.15
CA LEU A 180 -0.56 7.71 -1.63
C LEU A 180 0.89 8.23 -1.59
N GLU A 181 1.67 7.79 -0.61
CA GLU A 181 3.06 8.22 -0.41
C GLU A 181 4.07 7.36 -1.19
N GLY A 182 3.65 6.26 -1.82
CA GLY A 182 4.53 5.34 -2.56
C GLY A 182 5.53 4.59 -1.67
N LYS A 183 5.26 4.52 -0.36
CA LYS A 183 6.09 3.90 0.68
C LYS A 183 5.42 2.67 1.29
N GLY A 184 4.38 2.19 0.64
CA GLY A 184 3.58 1.08 1.10
C GLY A 184 4.23 -0.28 0.88
N HIS A 185 5.21 -0.40 -0.04
CA HIS A 185 5.85 -1.68 -0.38
C HIS A 185 4.87 -2.83 -0.67
N ILE A 186 3.68 -2.50 -1.20
CA ILE A 186 2.57 -3.46 -1.34
C ILE A 186 2.97 -4.67 -2.21
N LYS A 187 3.80 -4.47 -3.23
CA LYS A 187 4.27 -5.57 -4.09
C LYS A 187 5.05 -6.63 -3.32
N GLU A 188 5.77 -6.24 -2.27
CA GLU A 188 6.53 -7.18 -1.43
C GLU A 188 5.61 -7.94 -0.48
N LEU A 189 4.52 -7.32 -0.01
CA LEU A 189 3.46 -8.00 0.74
C LEU A 189 2.84 -9.13 -0.10
N LEU A 190 2.52 -8.83 -1.37
CA LEU A 190 1.92 -9.80 -2.29
C LEU A 190 2.84 -10.98 -2.64
N ARG A 191 4.15 -10.86 -2.38
CA ARG A 191 5.11 -11.96 -2.53
C ARG A 191 5.16 -12.89 -1.31
N GLN A 192 4.61 -12.48 -0.18
CA GLN A 192 4.57 -13.31 1.02
C GLN A 192 3.64 -14.51 0.77
N PRO A 193 4.08 -15.78 0.94
CA PRO A 193 3.28 -16.95 0.58
C PRO A 193 1.90 -16.98 1.25
N ALA A 194 1.83 -16.62 2.54
CA ALA A 194 0.59 -16.57 3.31
C ALA A 194 -0.45 -15.58 2.76
N ILE A 195 0.02 -14.54 2.06
CA ILE A 195 -0.81 -13.50 1.47
C ILE A 195 -1.10 -13.80 -0.01
N ALA A 196 -0.10 -14.28 -0.75
CA ALA A 196 -0.18 -14.51 -2.20
C ALA A 196 -1.34 -15.44 -2.59
N VAL A 197 -1.64 -16.45 -1.77
CA VAL A 197 -2.75 -17.40 -2.01
C VAL A 197 -4.12 -16.71 -1.97
N LYS A 198 -4.24 -15.61 -1.23
CA LYS A 198 -5.47 -14.84 -1.03
C LYS A 198 -5.49 -13.56 -1.85
N ALA A 199 -4.42 -13.27 -2.58
CA ALA A 199 -4.20 -11.97 -3.17
C ALA A 199 -4.43 -11.93 -4.67
N LEU A 200 -5.11 -10.89 -5.12
CA LEU A 200 -5.29 -10.53 -6.51
C LEU A 200 -4.48 -9.26 -6.79
N TYR A 201 -3.61 -9.30 -7.80
CA TYR A 201 -2.85 -8.14 -8.24
C TYR A 201 -3.28 -7.72 -9.64
N VAL A 202 -3.72 -6.47 -9.77
CA VAL A 202 -3.99 -5.82 -11.05
C VAL A 202 -2.84 -4.84 -11.33
N PRO A 203 -2.02 -5.10 -12.37
CA PRO A 203 -0.94 -4.21 -12.76
C PRO A 203 -1.42 -2.78 -13.08
N LYS A 204 -0.51 -1.80 -12.97
CA LYS A 204 -0.78 -0.45 -13.48
C LYS A 204 -0.94 -0.48 -15.00
N GLY A 205 -1.88 0.31 -15.51
CA GLY A 205 -2.16 0.39 -16.94
C GLY A 205 -3.01 -0.76 -17.50
N THR A 206 -3.47 -1.70 -16.67
CA THR A 206 -4.47 -2.70 -17.10
C THR A 206 -5.74 -2.00 -17.58
N LYS A 207 -6.19 -2.37 -18.78
CA LYS A 207 -7.43 -1.83 -19.35
C LYS A 207 -8.63 -2.56 -18.75
N ILE A 208 -9.77 -1.86 -18.67
CA ILE A 208 -11.02 -2.47 -18.13
C ILE A 208 -11.44 -3.67 -18.99
N GLU A 209 -11.26 -3.57 -20.30
CA GLU A 209 -11.52 -4.65 -21.27
C GLU A 209 -10.70 -5.93 -20.99
N GLU A 210 -9.53 -5.82 -20.34
CA GLU A 210 -8.71 -6.97 -19.95
C GLU A 210 -9.20 -7.63 -18.65
N LEU A 211 -9.86 -6.84 -17.78
CA LEU A 211 -10.44 -7.31 -16.52
C LEU A 211 -11.83 -7.91 -16.73
N PHE A 212 -12.62 -7.29 -17.62
CA PHE A 212 -13.98 -7.69 -17.97
C PHE A 212 -14.11 -7.69 -19.49
N PRO A 213 -13.64 -8.74 -20.19
CA PRO A 213 -13.85 -8.85 -21.62
C PRO A 213 -15.34 -8.94 -21.89
N GLY A 214 -15.87 -8.04 -22.72
CA GLY A 214 -17.27 -8.08 -23.14
C GLY A 214 -17.61 -9.43 -23.78
N HIS A 215 -18.88 -9.84 -23.70
CA HIS A 215 -19.40 -11.03 -24.38
C HIS A 215 -19.04 -10.98 -25.88
N GLY A 216 -17.97 -11.66 -26.28
CA GLY A 216 -17.52 -11.72 -27.68
C GLY A 216 -16.01 -11.74 -27.92
N GLN A 217 -15.17 -11.47 -26.92
CA GLN A 217 -13.70 -11.62 -27.09
C GLN A 217 -13.18 -12.82 -26.30
N GLU A 218 -12.85 -13.90 -27.04
CA GLU A 218 -12.08 -15.02 -26.49
C GLU A 218 -10.74 -14.53 -25.96
N SER A 219 -10.64 -14.53 -24.63
CA SER A 219 -9.45 -14.16 -23.88
C SER A 219 -8.31 -15.12 -24.22
N ASN A 220 -7.27 -14.57 -24.85
CA ASN A 220 -5.95 -15.18 -24.86
C ASN A 220 -5.42 -15.09 -23.41
N ARG A 221 -5.85 -16.05 -22.56
CA ARG A 221 -5.52 -16.12 -21.14
C ARG A 221 -4.01 -16.22 -20.97
N ARG A 222 -3.33 -15.08 -20.83
CA ARG A 222 -2.06 -15.05 -20.09
C ARG A 222 -2.41 -15.48 -18.67
N LYS A 223 -2.08 -16.72 -18.34
CA LYS A 223 -2.28 -17.35 -17.04
C LYS A 223 -1.99 -16.36 -15.92
N ILE A 224 -3.05 -15.76 -15.38
CA ILE A 224 -3.07 -15.28 -14.01
C ILE A 224 -2.75 -16.53 -13.19
N ARG A 225 -1.66 -16.46 -12.43
CA ARG A 225 -1.04 -17.60 -11.76
C ARG A 225 -1.95 -18.05 -10.60
N ILE A 226 -3.00 -18.79 -10.93
CA ILE A 226 -3.75 -19.60 -9.98
C ILE A 226 -2.86 -20.84 -9.77
N VAL A 227 -2.29 -20.99 -8.57
CA VAL A 227 -1.61 -22.22 -8.18
C VAL A 227 -2.69 -23.16 -7.62
N PRO A 228 -3.08 -24.24 -8.32
CA PRO A 228 -3.93 -25.25 -7.74
C PRO A 228 -3.06 -26.22 -6.95
N GLU A 229 -3.50 -26.57 -5.74
CA GLU A 229 -3.00 -27.75 -5.04
C GLU A 229 -3.17 -28.99 -5.92
N THR A 230 -2.14 -29.83 -5.99
CA THR A 230 -2.35 -31.24 -6.31
C THR A 230 -1.31 -32.07 -5.58
N ASN A 231 -1.83 -32.91 -4.68
CA ASN A 231 -1.15 -34.04 -4.07
C ASN A 231 -0.35 -34.84 -5.11
N LYS A 232 0.93 -35.10 -4.82
CA LYS A 232 1.60 -36.33 -5.26
C LYS A 232 2.69 -36.76 -4.28
N ILE A 233 2.54 -38.01 -3.88
CA ILE A 233 3.34 -38.83 -2.98
C ILE A 233 4.67 -39.25 -3.64
N MET A 234 5.74 -39.26 -2.83
CA MET A 234 7.04 -39.95 -2.92
C MET A 234 7.92 -39.83 -4.18
N LYS A 235 9.15 -39.33 -4.00
CA LYS A 235 10.36 -40.17 -3.76
C LYS A 235 11.59 -39.31 -3.42
N SER A 236 12.34 -39.80 -2.44
CA SER A 236 13.67 -39.34 -1.99
C SER A 236 14.75 -39.47 -3.05
N LYS A 237 15.65 -38.49 -3.15
CA LYS A 237 17.09 -38.73 -3.33
C LYS A 237 17.93 -37.51 -2.96
N ASP A 238 19.00 -37.79 -2.23
CA ASP A 238 20.04 -36.88 -1.75
C ASP A 238 20.62 -35.95 -2.81
N GLY A 239 21.07 -34.78 -2.34
CA GLY A 239 21.90 -33.84 -3.10
C GLY A 239 22.12 -32.56 -2.30
N SER A 240 23.16 -32.58 -1.46
CA SER A 240 23.83 -31.37 -0.96
C SER A 240 24.05 -30.38 -2.09
N ASP A 241 23.66 -29.12 -1.89
CA ASP A 241 24.56 -27.98 -2.12
C ASP A 241 23.96 -26.69 -1.54
N GLY A 242 24.73 -26.12 -0.61
CA GLY A 242 24.43 -24.85 0.00
C GLY A 242 24.58 -23.70 -0.99
N ASN A 243 23.60 -22.80 -0.99
CA ASN A 243 23.79 -21.41 -1.36
C ASN A 243 22.72 -20.55 -0.68
N THR A 244 22.95 -20.28 0.61
CA THR A 244 22.35 -19.16 1.31
C THR A 244 22.85 -17.86 0.68
N THR A 245 22.08 -17.32 -0.26
CA THR A 245 22.28 -15.94 -0.70
C THR A 245 21.65 -15.02 0.34
N SER A 246 22.54 -14.26 0.97
CA SER A 246 22.27 -13.30 2.02
C SER A 246 21.44 -12.13 1.53
N PHE A 247 20.64 -11.62 2.46
CA PHE A 247 19.81 -10.44 2.34
C PHE A 247 20.68 -9.18 2.26
N THR A 248 20.52 -8.36 1.22
CA THR A 248 21.10 -7.01 1.12
C THR A 248 19.98 -5.98 1.30
N PRO A 249 20.02 -5.13 2.34
CA PRO A 249 19.08 -4.02 2.47
C PRO A 249 19.58 -2.80 1.68
N LEU A 250 18.66 -2.17 0.96
CA LEU A 250 18.73 -0.80 0.42
C LEU A 250 17.69 0.05 1.13
#